data_AF-A0A3L7Y212-F1
#
_entry.id   AF-A0A3L7Y212-F1
#
_cell.length_a   1.000
_cell.length_b   1.000
_cell.length_c   1.000
_cell.angle_alpha   90.00
_cell.angle_beta   90.00
_cell.angle_gamma   90.00
#
_symmetry.space_group_name_H-M   'P 1'
#
loop_
_entity.id
_entity.type
_entity.pdbx_description
1 polymer ?
#
loop_
_entity_poly.entity_id
_entity_poly.type
_entity_poly.pdbx_seq_one_letter_code
_entity_poly.pdbx_strand_id
1 'polypeptide(L)'
;MRRRKDPALIKERHAAADAAAVLEAAARSLSGAPRSKRSLVERLIAAGYLEEHVITATDRLEAIGIIDDERLARSLIESRDRSRQRGDRALVQELRRRGVPDEIATRLLAERAEVPESAPGEPEVTGAEERAARAAAAKVRLRGGDTRAEVQRVAQALARRGFPSGLSWRIARERLSEVGEGPDAAEPVDEA
;
A
#
# COMPACT_ATOMS: atom_id res chain seq x y z
N MET A 1 35.69 -4.61 18.02
CA MET A 1 34.58 -4.13 18.88
C MET A 1 34.31 -2.66 18.53
N ARG A 2 33.27 -2.35 17.72
CA ARG A 2 32.99 -0.96 17.30
C ARG A 2 32.52 -0.15 18.52
N ARG A 3 33.28 0.87 18.94
CA ARG A 3 32.81 1.86 19.92
C ARG A 3 31.51 2.46 19.39
N ARG A 4 30.38 2.13 20.02
CA ARG A 4 29.10 2.78 19.73
C ARG A 4 29.29 4.24 20.13
N LYS A 5 29.32 5.15 19.14
CA LYS A 5 29.42 6.60 19.40
C LYS A 5 28.25 7.02 20.29
N ASP A 6 28.54 7.88 21.27
CA ASP A 6 27.53 8.43 22.18
C ASP A 6 26.42 9.14 21.37
N PRO A 7 25.15 8.72 21.51
CA PRO A 7 24.02 9.37 20.85
C PRO A 7 23.94 10.88 21.08
N ALA A 8 24.34 11.38 22.25
CA ALA A 8 24.32 12.81 22.56
C ALA A 8 25.33 13.58 21.70
N LEU A 9 26.58 13.08 21.60
CA LEU A 9 27.62 13.67 20.77
C LEU A 9 27.27 13.65 19.27
N ILE A 10 26.53 12.62 18.82
CA ILE A 10 26.04 12.57 17.44
C ILE A 10 25.03 13.70 17.20
N LYS A 11 24.08 13.89 18.11
CA LYS A 11 23.06 14.94 17.99
C LYS A 11 23.68 16.33 18.03
N GLU A 12 24.63 16.57 18.92
CA GLU A 12 25.37 17.84 18.98
C GLU A 12 26.08 18.15 17.66
N ARG A 13 26.76 17.14 17.08
CA ARG A 13 27.40 17.28 15.77
C ARG A 13 26.39 17.54 14.65
N HIS A 14 25.20 16.92 14.69
CA HIS A 14 24.16 17.16 13.69
C HIS A 14 23.52 18.54 13.85
N ALA A 15 23.39 19.04 15.08
CA ALA A 15 22.88 20.38 15.36
C ALA A 15 23.87 21.47 14.90
N ALA A 16 25.17 21.18 14.91
CA ALA A 16 26.21 22.06 14.37
C ALA A 16 26.49 21.88 12.86
N ALA A 17 25.77 20.99 12.18
CA ALA A 17 25.98 20.74 10.76
C ALA A 17 25.42 21.90 9.92
N ASP A 18 26.22 22.39 8.96
CA ASP A 18 25.77 23.41 8.01
C ASP A 18 24.77 22.86 6.98
N ALA A 19 24.18 23.77 6.19
CA ALA A 19 23.20 23.43 5.16
C ALA A 19 23.74 22.45 4.10
N ALA A 20 25.03 22.51 3.75
CA ALA A 20 25.63 21.63 2.75
C ALA A 20 25.75 20.19 3.28
N ALA A 21 26.18 20.03 4.53
CA ALA A 21 26.26 18.74 5.21
C ALA A 21 24.86 18.12 5.40
N VAL A 22 23.84 18.93 5.70
CA VAL A 22 22.45 18.46 5.79
C VAL A 22 21.92 18.00 4.44
N LEU A 23 22.20 18.75 3.36
CA LEU A 23 21.84 18.35 2.00
C LEU A 23 22.47 17.00 1.60
N GLU A 24 23.75 16.82 1.89
CA GLU A 24 24.44 15.55 1.62
C GLU A 24 23.85 14.40 2.46
N ALA A 25 23.50 14.67 3.73
CA ALA A 25 22.83 13.70 4.60
C ALA A 25 21.44 13.31 4.08
N ALA A 26 20.67 14.28 3.60
CA ALA A 26 19.37 14.07 2.99
C ALA A 26 19.49 13.20 1.72
N ALA A 27 20.39 13.55 0.80
CA ALA A 27 20.64 12.80 -0.42
C ALA A 27 21.09 11.35 -0.13
N ARG A 28 22.00 11.17 0.84
CA ARG A 28 22.44 9.84 1.29
C ARG A 28 21.30 9.03 1.91
N SER A 29 20.31 9.67 2.53
CA SER A 29 19.16 8.97 3.08
C SER A 29 18.20 8.45 1.99
N LEU A 30 18.28 8.99 0.77
CA LEU A 30 17.44 8.62 -0.37
C LEU A 30 18.09 7.56 -1.27
N SER A 31 19.41 7.39 -1.23
CA SER A 31 20.11 6.42 -2.08
C SER A 31 19.75 4.94 -1.80
N GLY A 32 19.28 4.63 -0.59
CA GLY A 32 18.88 3.26 -0.22
C GLY A 32 17.44 2.90 -0.57
N ALA A 33 16.52 3.87 -0.51
CA ALA A 33 15.10 3.68 -0.83
C ALA A 33 14.41 5.04 -0.97
N PRO A 34 13.41 5.16 -1.88
CA PRO A 34 12.64 6.38 -1.99
C PRO A 34 11.85 6.63 -0.70
N ARG A 35 11.73 7.91 -0.32
CA ARG A 35 11.01 8.38 0.87
C ARG A 35 10.18 9.59 0.49
N SER A 36 9.08 9.79 1.20
CA SER A 36 8.35 11.05 1.07
C SER A 36 9.16 12.20 1.66
N LYS A 37 8.88 13.42 1.22
CA LYS A 37 9.42 14.64 1.81
C LYS A 37 9.22 14.65 3.32
N ARG A 38 7.98 14.42 3.77
CA ARG A 38 7.62 14.39 5.19
C ARG A 38 8.44 13.36 5.98
N SER A 39 8.52 12.12 5.50
CA SER A 39 9.29 11.08 6.19
C SER A 39 10.78 11.38 6.24
N LEU A 40 11.33 12.10 5.26
CA LEU A 40 12.72 12.54 5.27
C LEU A 40 12.94 13.66 6.30
N VAL A 41 12.05 14.64 6.35
CA VAL A 41 12.08 15.73 7.35
C VAL A 41 12.03 15.16 8.77
N GLU A 42 11.01 14.34 9.07
CA GLU A 42 10.84 13.72 10.40
C GLU A 42 12.09 12.92 10.81
N ARG A 43 12.70 12.21 9.87
CA ARG A 43 13.90 11.42 10.11
C ARG A 43 15.12 12.28 10.41
N LEU A 44 15.34 13.36 9.67
CA LEU A 44 16.50 14.23 9.85
C LEU A 44 16.39 15.05 11.14
N ILE A 45 15.19 15.55 11.46
CA ILE A 45 14.93 16.21 12.76
C ILE A 45 15.15 15.23 13.92
N ALA A 46 14.63 14.01 13.83
CA ALA A 46 14.87 12.99 14.86
C ALA A 46 16.36 12.62 15.02
N ALA A 47 17.15 12.77 13.94
CA ALA A 47 18.60 12.59 13.98
C ALA A 47 19.35 13.77 14.62
N GLY A 48 18.71 14.91 14.85
CA GLY A 48 19.27 16.09 15.51
C GLY A 48 19.72 17.21 14.58
N TYR A 49 19.36 17.18 13.30
CA TYR A 49 19.65 18.28 12.38
C TYR A 49 18.72 19.47 12.63
N LEU A 50 19.22 20.69 12.38
CA LEU A 50 18.43 21.92 12.47
C LEU A 50 17.31 21.95 11.43
N GLU A 51 16.09 22.28 11.88
CA GLU A 51 14.89 22.25 11.07
C GLU A 51 14.99 23.13 9.82
N GLU A 52 15.54 24.35 9.95
CA GLU A 52 15.74 25.28 8.84
C GLU A 52 16.57 24.68 7.68
N HIS A 53 17.65 23.98 8.02
CA HIS A 53 18.53 23.34 7.03
C HIS A 53 17.89 22.09 6.45
N VAL A 54 17.12 21.35 7.26
CA VAL A 54 16.37 20.18 6.79
C VAL A 54 15.32 20.61 5.76
N ILE A 55 14.51 21.63 6.06
CA ILE A 55 13.50 22.14 5.14
C ILE A 55 14.16 22.59 3.84
N THR A 56 15.17 23.46 3.92
CA THR A 56 15.93 23.96 2.76
C THR A 56 16.51 22.82 1.90
N ALA A 57 17.10 21.81 2.53
CA ALA A 57 17.65 20.66 1.83
C ALA A 57 16.55 19.84 1.13
N THR A 58 15.44 19.58 1.81
CA THR A 58 14.33 18.80 1.24
C THR A 58 13.61 19.55 0.12
N ASP A 59 13.42 20.86 0.24
CA ASP A 59 12.85 21.72 -0.81
C ASP A 59 13.74 21.70 -2.05
N ARG A 60 15.06 21.81 -1.87
CA ARG A 60 16.00 21.72 -2.98
C ARG A 60 15.95 20.36 -3.68
N LEU A 61 15.92 19.27 -2.91
CA LEU A 61 15.86 17.91 -3.46
C LEU A 61 14.54 17.63 -4.19
N GLU A 62 13.43 18.19 -3.72
CA GLU A 62 12.14 18.18 -4.40
C GLU A 62 12.19 18.99 -5.70
N ALA A 63 12.74 20.20 -5.67
CA ALA A 63 12.86 21.08 -6.84
C ALA A 63 13.68 20.46 -8.00
N ILE A 64 14.67 19.62 -7.68
CA ILE A 64 15.46 18.88 -8.69
C ILE A 64 14.90 17.48 -8.99
N GLY A 65 13.72 17.13 -8.48
CA GLY A 65 13.03 15.87 -8.76
C GLY A 65 13.62 14.63 -8.11
N ILE A 66 14.49 14.79 -7.11
CA ILE A 66 15.03 13.66 -6.33
C ILE A 66 13.98 13.17 -5.31
N ILE A 67 13.23 14.10 -4.72
CA ILE A 67 12.02 13.78 -3.95
C ILE A 67 10.82 13.95 -4.87
N ASP A 68 9.98 12.92 -4.92
CA ASP A 68 8.78 12.89 -5.74
C ASP A 68 7.73 12.02 -5.03
N ASP A 69 6.90 12.66 -4.21
CA ASP A 69 5.90 12.00 -3.38
C ASP A 69 4.81 11.33 -4.24
N GLU A 70 4.51 11.89 -5.41
CA GLU A 70 3.57 11.31 -6.37
C GLU A 70 4.12 10.03 -6.99
N ARG A 71 5.37 10.04 -7.46
CA ARG A 71 6.02 8.83 -7.99
C ARG A 71 6.14 7.75 -6.93
N LEU A 72 6.50 8.11 -5.71
CA LEU A 72 6.51 7.19 -4.58
C LEU A 72 5.13 6.54 -4.37
N ALA A 73 4.07 7.35 -4.42
CA ALA A 73 2.70 6.88 -4.25
C ALA A 73 2.25 5.96 -5.39
N ARG A 74 2.48 6.35 -6.66
CA ARG A 74 2.15 5.53 -7.84
C ARG A 74 2.86 4.17 -7.80
N SER A 75 4.17 4.17 -7.56
CA SER A 75 4.96 2.93 -7.44
C SER A 75 4.45 2.02 -6.32
N LEU A 76 3.99 2.59 -5.20
CA LEU A 76 3.41 1.82 -4.11
C LEU A 76 2.08 1.16 -4.51
N ILE A 77 1.20 1.92 -5.15
CA ILE A 77 -0.10 1.44 -5.63
C ILE A 77 0.11 0.29 -6.61
N GLU A 78 0.93 0.49 -7.64
CA GLU A 78 1.27 -0.54 -8.64
C GLU A 78 1.88 -1.81 -8.01
N SER A 79 2.74 -1.65 -7.01
CA SER A 79 3.32 -2.78 -6.27
C SER A 79 2.25 -3.59 -5.52
N ARG A 80 1.25 -2.90 -4.94
CA ARG A 80 0.13 -3.54 -4.24
C ARG A 80 -0.80 -4.25 -5.22
N ASP A 81 -1.07 -3.64 -6.36
CA ASP A 81 -1.94 -4.22 -7.37
C ASP A 81 -1.36 -5.51 -7.96
N ARG A 82 -0.05 -5.57 -8.16
CA ARG A 82 0.63 -6.79 -8.65
C ARG A 82 0.72 -7.93 -7.63
N SER A 83 0.95 -7.62 -6.35
CA SER A 83 1.43 -8.64 -5.40
C SER A 83 0.55 -8.86 -4.17
N ARG A 84 -0.21 -7.84 -3.76
CA ARG A 84 -0.99 -7.83 -2.51
C ARG A 84 -2.15 -6.86 -2.64
N GLN A 85 -3.21 -7.27 -3.34
CA GLN A 85 -4.36 -6.42 -3.60
C GLN A 85 -4.91 -5.81 -2.30
N ARG A 86 -5.13 -4.50 -2.34
CA ARG A 86 -5.66 -3.68 -1.25
C ARG A 86 -6.81 -2.84 -1.81
N GLY A 87 -7.84 -2.66 -1.00
CA GLY A 87 -8.87 -1.67 -1.30
C GLY A 87 -8.37 -0.26 -1.01
N ASP A 88 -9.04 0.73 -1.59
CA ASP A 88 -8.60 2.14 -1.57
C ASP A 88 -8.41 2.66 -0.15
N ARG A 89 -9.31 2.32 0.77
CA ARG A 89 -9.23 2.76 2.17
C ARG A 89 -7.94 2.30 2.86
N ALA A 90 -7.47 1.09 2.56
CA ALA A 90 -6.21 0.59 3.12
C ALA A 90 -5.00 1.25 2.45
N LEU A 91 -5.08 1.56 1.15
CA LEU A 91 -4.03 2.29 0.43
C LEU A 91 -3.89 3.73 0.90
N VAL A 92 -4.99 4.47 1.11
CA VAL A 92 -4.96 5.81 1.72
C VAL A 92 -4.18 5.79 3.03
N GLN A 93 -4.52 4.85 3.92
CA GLN A 93 -3.83 4.73 5.20
C GLN A 93 -2.36 4.33 5.05
N GLU A 94 -2.01 3.51 4.06
CA GLU A 94 -0.62 3.14 3.81
C GLU A 94 0.21 4.31 3.27
N LEU A 95 -0.35 5.07 2.32
CA LEU A 95 0.26 6.27 1.76
C LEU A 95 0.48 7.34 2.85
N ARG A 96 -0.56 7.61 3.66
CA ARG A 96 -0.45 8.51 4.83
C ARG A 96 0.62 8.08 5.81
N ARG A 97 0.69 6.79 6.17
CA ARG A 97 1.75 6.26 7.05
C ARG A 97 3.15 6.40 6.45
N ARG A 98 3.27 6.45 5.13
CA ARG A 98 4.53 6.71 4.42
C ARG A 98 4.79 8.21 4.21
N GLY A 99 3.96 9.08 4.76
CA GLY A 99 4.11 10.52 4.70
C GLY A 99 3.74 11.15 3.35
N VAL A 100 3.02 10.43 2.48
CA VAL A 100 2.50 11.01 1.24
C VAL A 100 1.37 12.00 1.56
N PRO A 101 1.35 13.20 0.96
CA PRO A 101 0.27 14.17 1.10
C PRO A 101 -1.12 13.61 0.77
N ASP A 102 -2.12 14.07 1.50
CA ASP A 102 -3.50 13.59 1.38
C ASP A 102 -4.12 13.91 0.03
N GLU A 103 -3.74 15.04 -0.57
CA GLU A 103 -4.18 15.49 -1.89
C GLU A 103 -3.69 14.52 -2.97
N ILE A 104 -2.42 14.12 -2.90
CA ILE A 104 -1.81 13.14 -3.81
C ILE A 104 -2.49 11.78 -3.62
N ALA A 105 -2.62 11.32 -2.38
CA ALA A 105 -3.23 10.02 -2.10
C ALA A 105 -4.68 9.94 -2.58
N THR A 106 -5.47 10.98 -2.35
CA THR A 106 -6.87 11.06 -2.76
C THR A 106 -7.00 11.09 -4.28
N ARG A 107 -6.24 11.96 -4.95
CA ARG A 107 -6.27 12.08 -6.41
C ARG A 107 -5.89 10.77 -7.10
N LEU A 108 -4.77 10.15 -6.71
CA LEU A 108 -4.31 8.91 -7.33
C LEU A 108 -5.28 7.74 -7.15
N LEU A 109 -6.00 7.71 -6.03
CA LEU A 109 -7.00 6.67 -5.79
C LEU A 109 -8.33 6.94 -6.50
N ALA A 110 -8.68 8.21 -6.73
CA ALA A 110 -9.77 8.56 -7.64
C ALA A 110 -9.43 8.13 -9.08
N GLU A 111 -8.24 8.49 -9.57
CA GLU A 111 -7.73 8.02 -10.88
C GLU A 111 -7.79 6.48 -10.98
N ARG A 112 -7.36 5.76 -9.93
CA ARG A 112 -7.41 4.28 -9.87
C ARG A 112 -8.83 3.69 -9.88
N ALA A 113 -9.82 4.43 -9.40
CA ALA A 113 -11.22 3.98 -9.40
C ALA A 113 -11.88 4.16 -10.77
N GLU A 114 -11.43 5.13 -11.56
CA GLU A 114 -11.97 5.46 -12.88
C GLU A 114 -11.48 4.53 -13.99
N VAL A 115 -10.41 3.76 -13.78
CA VAL A 115 -9.89 2.81 -14.78
C VAL A 115 -10.76 1.53 -14.79
N PRO A 116 -11.52 1.26 -15.86
CA PRO A 116 -12.19 -0.01 -16.05
C PRO A 116 -11.12 -1.08 -16.28
N GLU A 117 -11.26 -2.23 -15.63
CA GLU A 117 -10.26 -3.30 -15.69
C GLU A 117 -10.70 -4.43 -16.65
N SER A 118 -11.95 -4.39 -17.14
CA SER A 118 -12.50 -5.31 -18.15
C SER A 118 -11.89 -5.14 -19.55
N ALA A 119 -11.67 -6.27 -20.23
CA ALA A 119 -11.32 -6.28 -21.64
C ALA A 119 -12.52 -5.78 -22.51
N PRO A 120 -12.27 -5.20 -23.69
CA PRO A 120 -13.34 -4.80 -24.61
C PRO A 120 -14.25 -6.01 -24.94
N GLY A 121 -15.53 -5.91 -24.60
CA GLY A 121 -16.55 -6.95 -24.86
C GLY A 121 -16.92 -7.83 -23.66
N GLU A 122 -16.29 -7.65 -22.50
CA GLU A 122 -16.68 -8.29 -21.24
C GLU A 122 -17.62 -7.38 -20.42
N PRO A 123 -18.43 -7.94 -19.49
CA PRO A 123 -19.22 -7.13 -18.57
C PRO A 123 -18.31 -6.11 -17.85
N GLU A 124 -18.81 -4.89 -17.68
CA GLU A 124 -18.08 -3.81 -17.03
C GLU A 124 -17.90 -4.15 -15.54
N VAL A 125 -16.67 -4.52 -15.19
CA VAL A 125 -16.24 -4.81 -13.83
C VAL A 125 -15.31 -3.66 -13.43
N THR A 126 -15.64 -3.03 -12.32
CA THR A 126 -14.78 -1.97 -11.77
C THR A 126 -13.44 -2.56 -11.35
N GLY A 127 -12.35 -1.80 -11.46
CA GLY A 127 -11.05 -2.32 -10.98
C GLY A 127 -11.06 -2.68 -9.48
N ALA A 128 -11.94 -2.06 -8.68
CA ALA A 128 -12.11 -2.43 -7.28
C ALA A 128 -12.65 -3.86 -7.11
N GLU A 129 -13.57 -4.29 -7.98
CA GLU A 129 -14.14 -5.64 -8.00
C GLU A 129 -13.12 -6.68 -8.40
N GLU A 130 -12.41 -6.48 -9.51
CA GLU A 130 -11.39 -7.45 -9.96
C GLU A 130 -10.26 -7.58 -8.92
N ARG A 131 -9.82 -6.48 -8.30
CA ARG A 131 -8.84 -6.54 -7.21
C ARG A 131 -9.39 -7.27 -5.97
N ALA A 132 -10.68 -7.13 -5.66
CA ALA A 132 -11.31 -7.87 -4.57
C ALA A 132 -11.40 -9.37 -4.88
N ALA A 133 -11.76 -9.74 -6.11
CA ALA A 133 -11.81 -11.12 -6.60
C ALA A 133 -10.41 -11.77 -6.54
N ARG A 134 -9.39 -11.08 -7.07
CA ARG A 134 -7.98 -11.51 -6.98
C ARG A 134 -7.51 -11.69 -5.53
N ALA A 135 -7.89 -10.76 -4.64
CA ALA A 135 -7.57 -10.86 -3.22
C ALA A 135 -8.23 -12.07 -2.54
N ALA A 136 -9.48 -12.38 -2.89
CA ALA A 136 -10.21 -13.54 -2.40
C ALA A 136 -9.54 -14.83 -2.88
N ALA A 137 -9.26 -14.95 -4.18
CA ALA A 137 -8.64 -16.12 -4.79
C ALA A 137 -7.21 -16.41 -4.26
N ALA A 138 -6.34 -15.40 -4.22
CA ALA A 138 -4.91 -15.61 -3.97
C ALA A 138 -4.54 -15.74 -2.49
N LYS A 139 -5.31 -15.14 -1.57
CA LYS A 139 -4.91 -14.99 -0.16
C LYS A 139 -5.99 -15.33 0.86
N VAL A 140 -7.18 -15.72 0.42
CA VAL A 140 -8.24 -16.21 1.30
C VAL A 140 -8.58 -17.64 0.87
N ARG A 141 -7.74 -18.60 1.27
CA ARG A 141 -8.02 -20.02 1.02
C ARG A 141 -9.33 -20.42 1.69
N LEU A 142 -10.11 -21.23 0.99
CA LEU A 142 -11.23 -21.94 1.57
C LEU A 142 -10.68 -23.07 2.44
N ARG A 143 -11.36 -23.31 3.56
CA ARG A 143 -11.02 -24.33 4.54
C ARG A 143 -11.95 -25.54 4.44
N GLY A 144 -13.06 -25.41 3.71
CA GLY A 144 -14.14 -26.39 3.72
C GLY A 144 -14.98 -26.29 5.01
N GLY A 145 -16.23 -26.74 4.94
CA GLY A 145 -17.18 -26.71 6.06
C GLY A 145 -18.39 -25.82 5.80
N ASP A 146 -18.94 -25.21 6.85
CA ASP A 146 -20.13 -24.36 6.76
C ASP A 146 -19.92 -23.18 5.80
N THR A 147 -20.65 -23.19 4.69
CA THR A 147 -20.65 -22.16 3.65
C THR A 147 -20.87 -20.77 4.25
N ARG A 148 -21.78 -20.64 5.23
CA ARG A 148 -22.09 -19.34 5.83
C ARG A 148 -20.91 -18.78 6.62
N ALA A 149 -20.27 -19.62 7.44
CA ALA A 149 -19.05 -19.27 8.15
C ALA A 149 -17.89 -18.92 7.21
N GLU A 150 -17.77 -19.62 6.07
CA GLU A 150 -16.76 -19.34 5.07
C GLU A 150 -16.96 -17.99 4.37
N VAL A 151 -18.18 -17.67 3.93
CA VAL A 151 -18.51 -16.37 3.33
C VAL A 151 -18.17 -15.25 4.31
N GLN A 152 -18.58 -15.39 5.57
CA GLN A 152 -18.31 -14.40 6.61
C GLN A 152 -16.80 -14.19 6.80
N ARG A 153 -16.02 -15.27 6.84
CA ARG A 153 -14.55 -15.22 6.97
C ARG A 153 -13.90 -14.50 5.79
N VAL A 154 -14.33 -14.79 4.56
CA VAL A 154 -13.79 -14.17 3.35
C VAL A 154 -14.14 -12.69 3.29
N ALA A 155 -15.42 -12.34 3.52
CA ALA A 155 -15.88 -10.96 3.54
C ALA A 155 -15.12 -10.11 4.58
N GLN A 156 -14.93 -10.62 5.80
CA GLN A 156 -14.15 -9.93 6.81
C GLN A 156 -12.66 -9.79 6.44
N ALA A 157 -12.09 -10.80 5.78
CA ALA A 157 -10.71 -10.74 5.32
C ALA A 157 -10.50 -9.71 4.20
N LEU A 158 -11.51 -9.49 3.34
CA LEU A 158 -11.52 -8.43 2.33
C LEU A 158 -11.73 -7.05 2.98
N ALA A 159 -12.66 -6.93 3.94
CA ALA A 159 -12.87 -5.69 4.67
C ALA A 159 -11.59 -5.22 5.41
N ARG A 160 -10.84 -6.14 6.06
CA ARG A 160 -9.53 -5.84 6.66
C ARG A 160 -8.45 -5.44 5.64
N ARG A 161 -8.64 -5.77 4.37
CA ARG A 161 -7.79 -5.31 3.26
C ARG A 161 -8.23 -3.97 2.68
N GLY A 162 -9.30 -3.37 3.22
CA GLY A 162 -9.77 -2.03 2.86
C GLY A 162 -10.79 -1.99 1.73
N PHE A 163 -11.34 -3.14 1.31
CA PHE A 163 -12.43 -3.17 0.33
C PHE A 163 -13.76 -2.74 0.97
N PRO A 164 -14.66 -2.07 0.23
CA PRO A 164 -16.00 -1.74 0.71
C PRO A 164 -16.74 -2.98 1.21
N SER A 165 -17.53 -2.82 2.28
CA SER A 165 -18.23 -3.93 2.93
C SER A 165 -19.19 -4.65 1.96
N GLY A 166 -20.04 -3.90 1.24
CA GLY A 166 -20.97 -4.47 0.27
C GLY A 166 -20.28 -5.30 -0.81
N LEU A 167 -19.20 -4.77 -1.38
CA LEU A 167 -18.36 -5.47 -2.36
C LEU A 167 -17.73 -6.74 -1.76
N SER A 168 -17.18 -6.63 -0.55
CA SER A 168 -16.54 -7.75 0.15
C SER A 168 -17.49 -8.92 0.36
N TRP A 169 -18.73 -8.65 0.77
CA TRP A 169 -19.75 -9.68 0.97
C TRP A 169 -20.22 -10.30 -0.34
N ARG A 170 -20.36 -9.50 -1.40
CA ARG A 170 -20.76 -9.99 -2.72
C ARG A 170 -19.70 -10.91 -3.31
N ILE A 171 -18.45 -10.46 -3.40
CA ILE A 171 -17.32 -11.24 -3.92
C ILE A 171 -17.12 -12.52 -3.11
N ALA A 172 -17.32 -12.47 -1.78
CA ALA A 172 -17.23 -13.66 -0.94
C ALA A 172 -18.31 -14.71 -1.28
N ARG A 173 -19.54 -14.29 -1.58
CA ARG A 173 -20.62 -15.21 -1.99
C ARG A 173 -20.34 -15.80 -3.37
N GLU A 174 -20.05 -14.94 -4.35
CA GLU A 174 -19.71 -15.33 -5.73
C GLU A 174 -18.58 -16.37 -5.72
N ARG A 175 -17.50 -16.11 -4.96
CA ARG A 175 -16.37 -17.04 -4.87
C ARG A 175 -16.71 -18.40 -4.28
N LEU A 176 -17.64 -18.47 -3.33
CA LEU A 176 -18.05 -19.76 -2.74
C LEU A 176 -19.02 -20.52 -3.64
N SER A 177 -19.89 -19.82 -4.38
CA SER A 177 -20.75 -20.43 -5.39
C SER A 177 -19.93 -21.10 -6.49
N GLU A 178 -18.92 -20.39 -7.04
CA GLU A 178 -18.01 -20.94 -8.07
C GLU A 178 -17.25 -22.20 -7.62
N VAL A 179 -16.93 -22.31 -6.33
CA VAL A 179 -16.21 -23.48 -5.80
C VAL A 179 -17.16 -24.64 -5.50
N GLY A 180 -18.40 -24.36 -5.10
CA GLY A 180 -19.44 -25.38 -4.91
C GLY A 180 -19.95 -25.99 -6.22
N GLU A 181 -19.81 -25.29 -7.34
CA GLU A 181 -20.18 -25.75 -8.69
C GLU A 181 -19.02 -26.42 -9.47
N GLY A 182 -17.85 -26.61 -8.84
CA GLY A 182 -16.70 -27.32 -9.44
C GLY A 182 -16.95 -28.83 -9.62
N PRO A 183 -16.12 -29.55 -10.40
CA PRO A 183 -16.38 -30.91 -10.93
C PRO A 183 -16.51 -32.04 -9.88
N ASP A 184 -16.53 -31.72 -8.58
CA ASP A 184 -16.72 -32.67 -7.47
C ASP A 184 -18.21 -32.83 -7.06
N ALA A 185 -19.13 -32.19 -7.79
CA ALA A 185 -20.57 -32.21 -7.54
C ALA A 185 -21.39 -33.19 -8.42
N ALA A 186 -20.74 -34.05 -9.22
CA ALA A 186 -21.37 -35.15 -9.95
C ALA A 186 -20.52 -36.41 -9.74
N GLU A 187 -20.98 -37.56 -9.23
CA GLU A 187 -22.33 -38.16 -9.16
C GLU A 187 -22.45 -39.00 -7.87
N PRO A 188 -23.65 -39.21 -7.30
CA PRO A 188 -23.90 -40.41 -6.51
C PRO A 188 -23.97 -41.59 -7.48
N VAL A 189 -22.98 -42.48 -7.42
CA VAL A 189 -23.03 -43.78 -8.09
C VAL A 189 -24.08 -44.61 -7.34
N ASP A 190 -25.29 -44.66 -7.89
CA ASP A 190 -26.36 -45.53 -7.42
C ASP A 190 -26.18 -46.89 -8.13
N GLU A 191 -25.59 -47.87 -7.45
CA GLU A 191 -25.61 -49.27 -7.89
C GLU A 191 -26.56 -50.06 -6.98
N ALA A 192 -27.66 -50.50 -7.59
CA ALA A 192 -28.66 -51.44 -7.09
C ALA A 192 -28.21 -52.90 -7.23
#